data_AF-A0A846BSG9-F1
#
_entry.id   AF-A0A846BSG9-F1
#
_cell.length_a   1.000
_cell.length_b   1.000
_cell.length_c   1.000
_cell.angle_alpha   90.00
_cell.angle_beta   90.00
_cell.angle_gamma   90.00
#
_symmetry.space_group_name_H-M   'P 1'
#
loop_
_entity.id
_entity.type
_entity.pdbx_description
1 polymer ?
#
loop_
_entity_poly.entity_id
_entity_poly.type
_entity_poly.pdbx_seq_one_letter_code
_entity_poly.pdbx_strand_id
1 'polypeptide(L)'
;MSEDTKKVSKNDLRNSQLGGGLVDADTVKAERIGGDIHNNVVLNQPSIYITDQCDSQTNNKKAQVSVTPEEKTTNKAKLEFVLTGSIDEFDKSKLKALTAHLRKLSRDVELTIIDTEEGSIKLILEGSPEGLKRLEELFKSGELTEVLGIPVEDVRFPSGETSSKDEEAKIAEKSRLVEEILTQGAEGRNLSGANLSGVDLSDANLSGADLRGANLSDANLSDADLSRAILSRANLSDAILSRANLSDAILGRANLSRANLSDANLSGANLSDANLINASLIDANLIDANLSDANLSGANLSRANLSDAYLRGVKISSATQLDDKWHLVWKILNQPTQYRDLSGVNLSRAILSDAYLIGANLNDANLSGANLSGADLSGADLSGADLSSAYLSDAYLIGANLSGADLSGAKINEATQLDDKWRLVWKILNQPTQYRDLRGADLRDAYLRDAYLRGADLRDAYLRGADLSRAYLIDANLIGADLIGADLRGADLSGVNLISANLIGTRFGGNLGTSEDMKLDLIRRGAIFEDSPGDRDRSSVPSLG
;
A
#
# COMPACT_ATOMS: atom_id res chain seq x y z
N MET A 1 -3.10 -27.32 71.22
CA MET A 1 -2.91 -26.12 70.39
C MET A 1 -3.05 -26.58 68.94
N SER A 2 -4.28 -26.85 68.46
CA SER A 2 -5.19 -25.92 67.73
C SER A 2 -4.52 -25.37 66.46
N GLU A 3 -4.78 -25.95 65.29
CA GLU A 3 -5.80 -25.51 64.30
C GLU A 3 -5.60 -24.07 63.83
N ASP A 4 -5.28 -23.88 62.54
CA ASP A 4 -6.20 -23.18 61.63
C ASP A 4 -5.78 -23.26 60.15
N THR A 5 -6.78 -23.43 59.30
CA THR A 5 -6.71 -23.50 57.84
C THR A 5 -7.09 -22.14 57.24
N LYS A 6 -6.42 -21.70 56.16
CA LYS A 6 -6.99 -20.70 55.22
C LYS A 6 -6.59 -21.01 53.77
N LYS A 7 -7.60 -21.33 52.96
CA LYS A 7 -7.61 -21.30 51.48
C LYS A 7 -7.55 -19.86 51.00
N VAL A 8 -6.81 -19.58 49.91
CA VAL A 8 -7.18 -18.56 48.91
C VAL A 8 -6.80 -19.06 47.50
N SER A 9 -7.72 -18.82 46.56
CA SER A 9 -7.81 -19.32 45.19
C SER A 9 -7.08 -18.44 44.17
N LYS A 10 -6.81 -19.06 43.01
CA LYS A 10 -6.35 -18.53 41.72
C LYS A 10 -6.93 -17.15 41.35
N ASN A 11 -6.05 -16.22 40.99
CA ASN A 11 -5.98 -15.56 39.67
C ASN A 11 -5.17 -14.26 39.81
N ASP A 12 -3.86 -14.33 39.52
CA ASP A 12 -3.05 -13.17 39.16
C ASP A 12 -1.84 -13.67 38.37
N LEU A 13 -2.02 -13.84 37.06
CA LEU A 13 -0.93 -14.04 36.11
C LEU A 13 -1.26 -13.18 34.89
N ARG A 14 -0.61 -12.02 34.80
CA ARG A 14 0.20 -11.60 33.65
C ARG A 14 0.54 -10.12 33.77
N ASN A 15 1.72 -9.84 34.31
CA ASN A 15 2.49 -8.66 33.97
C ASN A 15 3.98 -8.93 34.17
N SER A 16 4.80 -8.35 33.28
CA SER A 16 6.27 -8.31 33.25
C SER A 16 6.97 -9.60 32.81
N GLN A 17 8.12 -9.57 32.16
CA GLN A 17 8.77 -8.73 31.13
C GLN A 17 10.10 -9.48 30.85
N LEU A 18 10.54 -9.48 29.60
CA LEU A 18 11.94 -9.49 29.14
C LEU A 18 12.88 -10.66 29.53
N GLY A 19 13.62 -11.14 28.52
CA GLY A 19 14.88 -11.87 28.73
C GLY A 19 15.21 -12.81 27.58
N GLY A 20 16.13 -12.40 26.70
CA GLY A 20 16.61 -13.23 25.59
C GLY A 20 17.51 -14.39 26.02
N GLY A 21 17.86 -15.24 25.06
CA GLY A 21 18.93 -16.23 25.20
C GLY A 21 18.69 -17.50 24.38
N LEU A 22 19.47 -17.65 23.31
CA LEU A 22 19.69 -18.90 22.57
C LEU A 22 20.11 -20.04 23.50
N VAL A 23 19.53 -21.24 23.32
CA VAL A 23 20.16 -22.51 23.71
C VAL A 23 19.76 -23.60 22.71
N ASP A 24 20.77 -24.23 22.10
CA ASP A 24 20.69 -25.46 21.31
C ASP A 24 20.24 -26.66 22.14
N ALA A 25 19.50 -27.59 21.53
CA ALA A 25 19.45 -28.98 21.98
C ALA A 25 19.09 -29.92 20.82
N ASP A 26 20.13 -30.55 20.27
CA ASP A 26 20.10 -31.80 19.53
C ASP A 26 19.54 -32.97 20.37
N THR A 27 19.23 -34.06 19.65
CA THR A 27 18.98 -35.45 20.08
C THR A 27 17.57 -35.88 20.52
N VAL A 28 16.86 -36.57 19.61
CA VAL A 28 16.24 -37.87 19.90
C VAL A 28 16.48 -38.84 18.74
N LYS A 29 17.04 -40.00 19.07
CA LYS A 29 17.41 -41.12 18.20
C LYS A 29 16.20 -41.92 17.72
N ALA A 30 16.38 -42.48 16.53
CA ALA A 30 15.58 -43.50 15.90
C ALA A 30 15.57 -44.83 16.65
N GLU A 31 14.43 -45.53 16.63
CA GLU A 31 14.36 -46.98 16.70
C GLU A 31 13.70 -47.55 15.44
N ARG A 32 14.32 -48.62 14.96
CA ARG A 32 14.09 -49.32 13.70
C ARG A 32 13.58 -50.72 14.05
N ILE A 33 12.51 -51.18 13.39
CA ILE A 33 12.18 -52.61 13.29
C ILE A 33 11.82 -52.89 11.83
N GLY A 34 12.62 -53.72 11.14
CA GLY A 34 12.31 -54.30 9.83
C GLY A 34 11.48 -55.57 9.97
N GLY A 35 11.02 -56.26 8.94
CA GLY A 35 11.06 -56.13 7.47
C GLY A 35 10.15 -57.25 6.90
N ASP A 36 9.88 -57.26 5.58
CA ASP A 36 9.97 -58.46 4.70
C ASP A 36 9.32 -58.28 3.29
N ILE A 37 10.21 -58.36 2.29
CA ILE A 37 10.24 -59.10 1.00
C ILE A 37 9.03 -59.21 0.01
N HIS A 38 9.29 -58.65 -1.20
CA HIS A 38 9.00 -59.01 -2.62
C HIS A 38 7.67 -59.54 -3.22
N ASN A 39 7.34 -58.87 -4.35
CA ASN A 39 6.84 -59.32 -5.67
C ASN A 39 5.39 -59.85 -5.84
N ASN A 40 4.56 -59.17 -6.66
CA ASN A 40 4.28 -59.59 -8.05
C ASN A 40 3.41 -58.60 -8.84
N VAL A 41 3.43 -58.81 -10.16
CA VAL A 41 3.04 -57.96 -11.28
C VAL A 41 1.77 -58.51 -11.97
N VAL A 42 0.83 -57.62 -12.37
CA VAL A 42 0.00 -57.61 -13.62
C VAL A 42 -1.47 -58.11 -13.70
N LEU A 43 -2.27 -57.27 -14.41
CA LEU A 43 -3.57 -57.39 -15.14
C LEU A 43 -4.94 -57.38 -14.40
N ASN A 44 -5.76 -56.33 -14.62
CA ASN A 44 -6.90 -56.27 -15.59
C ASN A 44 -7.92 -55.13 -15.26
N GLN A 45 -8.38 -54.39 -16.30
CA GLN A 45 -9.53 -53.44 -16.32
C GLN A 45 -10.90 -54.20 -16.38
N PRO A 46 -12.13 -53.60 -16.50
CA PRO A 46 -12.63 -52.19 -16.68
C PRO A 46 -13.83 -51.77 -15.77
N SER A 47 -14.32 -50.51 -15.73
CA SER A 47 -15.52 -49.96 -16.44
C SER A 47 -15.86 -48.53 -15.90
N ILE A 48 -15.87 -47.44 -16.68
CA ILE A 48 -16.98 -46.72 -17.38
C ILE A 48 -18.14 -46.19 -16.49
N TYR A 49 -18.46 -44.88 -16.55
CA TYR A 49 -19.76 -44.30 -16.97
C TYR A 49 -19.72 -42.76 -17.22
N ILE A 50 -20.54 -42.34 -18.20
CA ILE A 50 -20.72 -41.01 -18.82
C ILE A 50 -22.14 -40.51 -18.47
N THR A 51 -22.37 -39.20 -18.33
CA THR A 51 -23.53 -38.52 -18.96
C THR A 51 -23.24 -37.03 -19.21
N ASP A 52 -23.38 -36.60 -20.46
CA ASP A 52 -23.65 -35.22 -20.87
C ASP A 52 -25.10 -34.86 -20.53
N GLN A 53 -25.33 -33.65 -20.02
CA GLN A 53 -26.45 -32.81 -20.46
C GLN A 53 -25.98 -31.36 -20.59
N CYS A 54 -26.17 -30.83 -21.80
CA CYS A 54 -26.19 -29.41 -22.08
C CYS A 54 -27.29 -28.73 -21.26
N ASP A 55 -26.95 -27.64 -20.59
CA ASP A 55 -27.87 -26.52 -20.50
C ASP A 55 -27.12 -25.18 -20.52
N SER A 56 -27.66 -24.29 -21.34
CA SER A 56 -27.18 -22.97 -21.71
C SER A 56 -27.30 -21.99 -20.55
N GLN A 57 -26.18 -21.55 -19.95
CA GLN A 57 -25.91 -20.17 -19.48
C GLN A 57 -24.38 -20.01 -19.26
N THR A 58 -23.70 -19.33 -20.17
CA THR A 58 -22.23 -19.26 -20.24
C THR A 58 -21.65 -18.09 -19.43
N ASN A 59 -20.77 -18.37 -18.47
CA ASN A 59 -19.42 -17.79 -18.39
C ASN A 59 -18.68 -18.29 -17.13
N ASN A 60 -18.13 -19.51 -17.21
CA ASN A 60 -17.06 -19.96 -16.33
C ASN A 60 -16.15 -20.89 -17.14
N LYS A 61 -15.13 -20.30 -17.79
CA LYS A 61 -14.08 -21.09 -18.44
C LYS A 61 -13.11 -21.61 -17.37
N LYS A 62 -13.45 -22.75 -16.77
CA LYS A 62 -12.43 -23.62 -16.18
C LYS A 62 -11.64 -24.21 -17.34
N ALA A 63 -10.41 -23.73 -17.54
CA ALA A 63 -9.46 -24.38 -18.42
C ALA A 63 -9.07 -25.72 -17.78
N GLN A 64 -9.59 -26.82 -18.32
CA GLN A 64 -8.98 -28.13 -18.10
C GLN A 64 -8.06 -28.42 -19.27
N VAL A 65 -6.78 -28.50 -18.92
CA VAL A 65 -5.67 -28.87 -19.77
C VAL A 65 -5.85 -30.33 -20.20
N SER A 66 -6.12 -30.51 -21.48
CA SER A 66 -5.99 -31.78 -22.18
C SER A 66 -4.52 -32.01 -22.50
N VAL A 67 -3.89 -33.02 -21.89
CA VAL A 67 -2.60 -33.55 -22.39
C VAL A 67 -2.92 -34.60 -23.45
N THR A 68 -2.85 -34.19 -24.70
CA THR A 68 -2.68 -35.08 -25.85
C THR A 68 -1.29 -35.70 -25.81
N PRO A 69 -1.11 -37.02 -25.98
CA PRO A 69 0.21 -37.59 -26.16
C PRO A 69 0.58 -37.50 -27.64
N GLU A 70 1.15 -36.37 -28.07
CA GLU A 70 1.92 -36.30 -29.32
C GLU A 70 2.77 -35.03 -29.39
N GLU A 71 3.83 -34.99 -28.58
CA GLU A 71 5.09 -34.45 -29.08
C GLU A 71 6.11 -35.57 -28.91
N LYS A 72 6.57 -36.12 -30.05
CA LYS A 72 7.92 -36.67 -30.09
C LYS A 72 8.80 -35.55 -29.55
N THR A 73 9.35 -35.71 -28.35
CA THR A 73 10.55 -35.00 -27.96
C THR A 73 11.60 -35.38 -28.99
N THR A 74 11.72 -34.58 -30.05
CA THR A 74 12.85 -34.72 -30.96
C THR A 74 14.04 -34.36 -30.10
N ASN A 75 14.82 -35.36 -29.71
CA ASN A 75 15.95 -35.26 -28.81
C ASN A 75 17.09 -34.52 -29.55
N LYS A 76 16.85 -33.28 -29.98
CA LYS A 76 17.75 -32.49 -30.82
C LYS A 76 18.66 -31.67 -29.92
N ALA A 77 19.95 -31.82 -30.13
CA ALA A 77 20.96 -31.03 -29.45
C ALA A 77 21.39 -29.85 -30.33
N LYS A 78 22.08 -28.87 -29.74
CA LYS A 78 22.64 -27.72 -30.45
C LYS A 78 24.16 -27.82 -30.50
N LEU A 79 24.75 -27.25 -31.55
CA LEU A 79 26.20 -27.15 -31.75
C LEU A 79 26.54 -25.78 -32.33
N GLU A 80 27.45 -25.03 -31.70
CA GLU A 80 27.99 -23.77 -32.23
C GLU A 80 29.27 -24.04 -33.02
N PHE A 81 29.30 -23.57 -34.26
CA PHE A 81 30.33 -23.89 -35.24
C PHE A 81 30.84 -22.61 -35.89
N VAL A 82 32.11 -22.26 -35.69
CA VAL A 82 32.71 -21.02 -36.23
C VAL A 82 33.60 -21.33 -37.42
N LEU A 83 33.23 -20.77 -38.57
CA LEU A 83 33.99 -20.80 -39.80
C LEU A 83 34.75 -19.48 -39.99
N THR A 84 35.96 -19.57 -40.53
CA THR A 84 36.78 -18.39 -40.84
C THR A 84 36.25 -17.64 -42.06
N GLY A 85 35.79 -16.41 -41.88
CA GLY A 85 35.28 -15.57 -42.96
C GLY A 85 34.17 -14.64 -42.51
N SER A 86 33.82 -13.66 -43.37
CA SER A 86 32.68 -12.77 -43.13
C SER A 86 31.39 -13.37 -43.66
N ILE A 87 30.31 -13.24 -42.90
CA ILE A 87 28.97 -13.67 -43.30
C ILE A 87 28.42 -12.87 -44.49
N ASP A 88 28.99 -11.69 -44.77
CA ASP A 88 28.61 -10.82 -45.89
C ASP A 88 28.78 -11.50 -47.26
N GLU A 89 29.55 -12.59 -47.34
CA GLU A 89 29.75 -13.38 -48.56
C GLU A 89 28.80 -14.59 -48.72
N PHE A 90 27.93 -14.85 -47.73
CA PHE A 90 27.04 -16.02 -47.68
C PHE A 90 25.58 -15.72 -48.07
N ASP A 91 25.21 -16.04 -49.31
CA ASP A 91 23.81 -16.01 -49.73
C ASP A 91 23.02 -17.28 -49.28
N LYS A 92 21.68 -17.24 -49.43
CA LYS A 92 20.79 -18.37 -49.10
C LYS A 92 21.12 -19.67 -49.85
N SER A 93 21.71 -19.59 -51.05
CA SER A 93 22.07 -20.75 -51.85
C SER A 93 23.31 -21.44 -51.29
N LYS A 94 24.31 -20.66 -50.83
CA LYS A 94 25.50 -21.15 -50.15
C LYS A 94 25.18 -21.74 -48.77
N LEU A 95 24.28 -21.13 -47.99
CA LEU A 95 23.81 -21.70 -46.71
C LEU A 95 23.14 -23.06 -46.92
N LYS A 96 22.33 -23.22 -47.96
CA LYS A 96 21.70 -24.51 -48.30
C LYS A 96 22.73 -25.58 -48.71
N ALA A 97 23.75 -25.19 -49.49
CA ALA A 97 24.86 -26.08 -49.85
C ALA A 97 25.68 -26.49 -48.61
N LEU A 98 25.92 -25.55 -47.70
CA LEU A 98 26.62 -25.79 -46.43
C LEU A 98 25.85 -26.75 -45.52
N THR A 99 24.55 -26.53 -45.31
CA THR A 99 23.71 -27.45 -44.54
C THR A 99 23.74 -28.85 -45.17
N ALA A 100 23.63 -28.98 -46.49
CA ALA A 100 23.68 -30.27 -47.17
C ALA A 100 25.04 -30.98 -46.99
N HIS A 101 26.14 -30.22 -47.00
CA HIS A 101 27.48 -30.77 -46.78
C HIS A 101 27.66 -31.25 -45.33
N LEU A 102 27.23 -30.45 -44.35
CA LEU A 102 27.27 -30.81 -42.93
C LEU A 102 26.43 -32.06 -42.62
N ARG A 103 25.22 -32.17 -43.19
CA ARG A 103 24.38 -33.38 -43.11
C ARG A 103 25.09 -34.63 -43.61
N LYS A 104 25.87 -34.50 -44.69
CA LYS A 104 26.62 -35.63 -45.27
C LYS A 104 27.78 -36.06 -44.36
N LEU A 105 28.49 -35.12 -43.75
CA LEU A 105 29.59 -35.38 -42.82
C LEU A 105 29.09 -36.01 -41.51
N SER A 106 28.03 -35.45 -40.93
CA SER A 106 27.38 -35.95 -39.71
C SER A 106 26.59 -37.25 -39.93
N ARG A 107 26.23 -37.56 -41.18
CA ARG A 107 25.22 -38.58 -41.56
C ARG A 107 23.86 -38.34 -40.90
N ASP A 108 23.54 -37.08 -40.67
CA ASP A 108 22.30 -36.64 -40.04
C ASP A 108 21.44 -35.89 -41.05
N VAL A 109 20.27 -36.43 -41.36
CA VAL A 109 19.33 -35.82 -42.31
C VAL A 109 18.52 -34.68 -41.67
N GLU A 110 18.43 -34.65 -40.34
CA GLU A 110 17.66 -33.66 -39.57
C GLU A 110 18.48 -32.40 -39.24
N LEU A 111 19.81 -32.43 -39.41
CA LEU A 111 20.69 -31.32 -39.07
C LEU A 111 20.31 -30.04 -39.82
N THR A 112 20.13 -28.94 -39.12
CA THR A 112 19.77 -27.63 -39.69
C THR A 112 20.58 -26.51 -39.07
N ILE A 113 20.85 -25.45 -39.81
CA ILE A 113 21.38 -24.20 -39.27
C ILE A 113 20.17 -23.38 -38.78
N ILE A 114 20.15 -23.01 -37.50
CA ILE A 114 19.03 -22.30 -36.86
C ILE A 114 19.33 -20.83 -36.58
N ASP A 115 20.61 -20.45 -36.49
CA ASP A 115 21.02 -19.07 -36.25
C ASP A 115 22.42 -18.80 -36.81
N THR A 116 22.68 -17.53 -37.14
CA THR A 116 23.97 -17.04 -37.64
C THR A 116 24.26 -15.61 -37.14
N GLU A 117 25.46 -15.34 -36.60
CA GLU A 117 25.88 -14.00 -36.12
C GLU A 117 26.69 -13.22 -37.18
N GLU A 118 26.70 -11.87 -37.08
CA GLU A 118 27.33 -10.95 -38.03
C GLU A 118 28.80 -10.63 -37.67
N GLY A 119 29.70 -10.61 -38.65
CA GLY A 119 31.13 -10.29 -38.47
C GLY A 119 32.08 -11.50 -38.42
N SER A 120 31.57 -12.71 -38.16
CA SER A 120 32.22 -14.02 -38.35
C SER A 120 31.15 -15.08 -38.66
N ILE A 121 31.44 -16.12 -39.45
CA ILE A 121 30.44 -17.15 -39.76
C ILE A 121 30.31 -18.10 -38.56
N LYS A 122 29.60 -17.63 -37.53
CA LYS A 122 29.16 -18.46 -36.41
C LYS A 122 27.80 -19.06 -36.76
N LEU A 123 27.73 -20.39 -36.74
CA LEU A 123 26.54 -21.16 -37.08
C LEU A 123 26.06 -21.88 -35.83
N ILE A 124 24.77 -21.78 -35.54
CA ILE A 124 24.14 -22.67 -34.56
C ILE A 124 23.43 -23.78 -35.32
N LEU A 125 23.89 -25.01 -35.12
CA LEU A 125 23.35 -26.22 -35.72
C LEU A 125 22.41 -26.91 -34.74
N GLU A 126 21.29 -27.42 -35.22
CA GLU A 126 20.37 -28.28 -34.46
C GLU A 126 20.18 -29.61 -35.21
N GLY A 127 20.39 -30.74 -34.53
CA GLY A 127 20.33 -32.07 -35.13
C GLY A 127 20.29 -33.20 -34.11
N SER A 128 20.33 -34.45 -34.59
CA SER A 128 20.41 -35.65 -33.74
C SER A 128 21.68 -35.66 -32.88
N PRO A 129 21.65 -36.24 -31.67
CA PRO A 129 22.82 -36.32 -30.80
C PRO A 129 23.97 -37.10 -31.44
N GLU A 130 23.66 -38.18 -32.19
CA GLU A 130 24.65 -38.98 -32.90
C GLU A 130 25.30 -38.19 -34.04
N GLY A 131 24.52 -37.37 -34.76
CA GLY A 131 25.01 -36.53 -35.85
C GLY A 131 25.97 -35.45 -35.37
N LEU A 132 25.62 -34.75 -34.28
CA LEU A 132 26.46 -33.72 -33.69
C LEU A 132 27.72 -34.30 -33.04
N LYS A 133 27.62 -35.44 -32.35
CA LYS A 133 28.78 -36.17 -31.82
C LYS A 133 29.75 -36.63 -32.91
N ARG A 134 29.24 -36.99 -34.09
CA ARG A 134 30.10 -37.34 -35.22
C ARG A 134 30.87 -36.15 -35.77
N LEU A 135 30.25 -34.97 -35.84
CA LEU A 135 30.96 -33.73 -36.20
C LEU A 135 32.01 -33.36 -35.16
N GLU A 136 31.71 -33.61 -33.88
CA GLU A 136 32.67 -33.46 -32.77
C GLU A 136 33.90 -34.33 -32.93
N GLU A 137 33.70 -35.62 -33.19
CA GLU A 137 34.79 -36.58 -33.38
C GLU A 137 35.66 -36.22 -34.58
N LEU A 138 35.05 -35.79 -35.70
CA LEU A 138 35.77 -35.36 -36.90
C LEU A 138 36.61 -34.08 -36.65
N PHE A 139 36.09 -33.13 -35.88
CA PHE A 139 36.85 -31.93 -35.51
C PHE A 139 38.00 -32.28 -34.55
N LYS A 140 37.72 -33.05 -33.48
CA LYS A 140 38.73 -33.45 -32.47
C LYS A 140 39.82 -34.36 -33.03
N SER A 141 39.52 -35.18 -34.02
CA SER A 141 40.52 -36.01 -34.72
C SER A 141 41.41 -35.21 -35.66
N GLY A 142 41.06 -33.96 -35.95
CA GLY A 142 41.72 -33.13 -36.96
C GLY A 142 41.35 -33.50 -38.40
N GLU A 143 40.33 -34.34 -38.62
CA GLU A 143 39.83 -34.67 -39.96
C GLU A 143 38.97 -33.55 -40.55
N LEU A 144 38.31 -32.75 -39.70
CA LEU A 144 37.49 -31.61 -40.09
C LEU A 144 38.23 -30.29 -39.87
N THR A 145 39.13 -29.97 -40.80
CA THR A 145 39.86 -28.70 -40.80
C THR A 145 39.20 -27.63 -41.67
N GLU A 146 38.35 -28.03 -42.62
CA GLU A 146 37.61 -27.14 -43.51
C GLU A 146 36.21 -27.68 -43.85
N VAL A 147 35.27 -26.78 -44.13
CA VAL A 147 33.94 -27.11 -44.68
C VAL A 147 33.73 -26.27 -45.95
N LEU A 148 33.54 -26.95 -47.09
CA LEU A 148 33.44 -26.28 -48.42
C LEU A 148 34.65 -25.37 -48.74
N GLY A 149 35.85 -25.74 -48.30
CA GLY A 149 37.08 -24.96 -48.51
C GLY A 149 37.26 -23.77 -47.57
N ILE A 150 36.43 -23.69 -46.52
CA ILE A 150 36.50 -22.66 -45.48
C ILE A 150 37.08 -23.27 -44.20
N PRO A 151 38.21 -22.77 -43.68
CA PRO A 151 38.80 -23.29 -42.45
C PRO A 151 37.86 -23.18 -41.24
N VAL A 152 37.90 -24.20 -40.39
CA VAL A 152 37.18 -24.28 -39.12
C VAL A 152 38.14 -23.87 -37.99
N GLU A 153 37.84 -22.81 -37.25
CA GLU A 153 38.75 -22.27 -36.22
C GLU A 153 38.26 -22.50 -34.78
N ASP A 154 36.95 -22.53 -34.53
CA ASP A 154 36.39 -22.78 -33.19
C ASP A 154 35.10 -23.61 -33.32
N VAL A 155 35.03 -24.76 -32.63
CA VAL A 155 33.81 -25.54 -32.53
C VAL A 155 33.45 -25.64 -31.07
N ARG A 156 32.44 -24.86 -30.69
CA ARG A 156 31.85 -24.88 -29.37
C ARG A 156 30.67 -25.80 -29.42
N PHE A 157 30.86 -26.97 -28.89
CA PHE A 157 29.71 -27.70 -28.37
C PHE A 157 29.18 -26.77 -27.27
N PRO A 158 27.89 -26.36 -27.31
CA PRO A 158 27.16 -26.39 -26.08
C PRO A 158 27.35 -27.84 -25.67
N SER A 159 28.39 -28.09 -24.88
CA SER A 159 28.24 -29.02 -23.80
C SER A 159 26.87 -28.68 -23.31
N GLY A 160 25.96 -29.65 -23.34
CA GLY A 160 25.04 -29.66 -22.24
C GLY A 160 25.93 -29.33 -21.06
N GLU A 161 25.79 -28.12 -20.51
CA GLU A 161 25.53 -28.06 -19.12
C GLU A 161 24.36 -29.06 -18.96
N THR A 162 24.70 -30.36 -18.92
CA THR A 162 24.25 -31.22 -17.88
C THR A 162 24.55 -30.34 -16.70
N SER A 163 23.52 -29.58 -16.30
CA SER A 163 23.43 -28.98 -15.00
C SER A 163 24.15 -29.96 -14.12
N SER A 164 25.25 -29.55 -13.47
CA SER A 164 26.01 -30.47 -12.61
C SER A 164 24.98 -31.26 -11.79
N LYS A 165 25.23 -32.52 -11.41
CA LYS A 165 24.21 -33.28 -10.64
C LYS A 165 23.58 -32.45 -9.51
N ASP A 166 24.36 -31.52 -8.95
CA ASP A 166 23.93 -30.50 -8.00
C ASP A 166 22.94 -29.46 -8.59
N GLU A 167 23.17 -28.92 -9.78
CA GLU A 167 22.26 -27.98 -10.44
C GLU A 167 20.98 -28.67 -10.96
N GLU A 168 21.08 -29.90 -11.44
CA GLU A 168 19.95 -30.76 -11.81
C GLU A 168 19.08 -31.08 -10.58
N ALA A 169 19.74 -31.36 -9.44
CA ALA A 169 19.08 -31.55 -8.15
C ALA A 169 18.42 -30.27 -7.62
N LYS A 170 19.06 -29.10 -7.76
CA LYS A 170 18.45 -27.80 -7.38
C LYS A 170 17.23 -27.47 -8.22
N ILE A 171 17.25 -27.76 -9.52
CA ILE A 171 16.08 -27.59 -10.39
C ILE A 171 14.96 -28.51 -9.95
N ALA A 172 15.26 -29.79 -9.66
CA ALA A 172 14.27 -30.73 -9.17
C ALA A 172 13.70 -30.32 -7.80
N GLU A 173 14.54 -29.85 -6.89
CA GLU A 173 14.14 -29.33 -5.57
C GLU A 173 13.23 -28.10 -5.70
N LYS A 174 13.60 -27.14 -6.56
CA LYS A 174 12.80 -25.96 -6.88
C LYS A 174 11.43 -26.35 -7.44
N SER A 175 11.39 -27.23 -8.45
CA SER A 175 10.14 -27.68 -9.06
C SER A 175 9.22 -28.38 -8.06
N ARG A 176 9.79 -29.26 -7.22
CA ARG A 176 9.05 -29.93 -6.17
C ARG A 176 8.50 -28.93 -5.14
N LEU A 177 9.32 -27.96 -4.73
CA LEU A 177 8.90 -26.92 -3.78
C LEU A 177 7.74 -26.08 -4.35
N VAL A 178 7.82 -25.70 -5.63
CA VAL A 178 6.74 -24.97 -6.32
C VAL A 178 5.46 -25.80 -6.36
N GLU A 179 5.53 -27.08 -6.73
CA GLU A 179 4.36 -27.97 -6.72
C GLU A 179 3.75 -28.11 -5.32
N GLU A 180 4.57 -28.26 -4.29
CA GLU A 180 4.11 -28.31 -2.90
C GLU A 180 3.41 -27.00 -2.49
N ILE A 181 3.95 -25.84 -2.87
CA ILE A 181 3.33 -24.53 -2.59
C ILE A 181 1.97 -24.42 -3.30
N LEU A 182 1.89 -24.80 -4.58
CA LEU A 182 0.66 -24.69 -5.36
C LEU A 182 -0.42 -25.67 -4.91
N THR A 183 -0.05 -26.88 -4.48
CA THR A 183 -1.01 -27.94 -4.13
C THR A 183 -1.43 -27.92 -2.66
N GLN A 184 -0.51 -27.56 -1.76
CA GLN A 184 -0.74 -27.63 -0.31
C GLN A 184 -0.77 -26.24 0.34
N GLY A 185 -0.39 -25.20 -0.39
CA GLY A 185 -0.15 -23.88 0.17
C GLY A 185 1.21 -23.79 0.89
N ALA A 186 1.53 -22.57 1.31
CA ALA A 186 2.67 -22.29 2.15
C ALA A 186 2.39 -21.36 3.33
N GLU A 187 1.16 -21.40 3.84
CA GLU A 187 0.79 -20.66 5.03
C GLU A 187 1.76 -20.94 6.20
N GLY A 188 2.41 -19.89 6.70
CA GLY A 188 3.37 -19.98 7.80
C GLY A 188 4.63 -20.82 7.53
N ARG A 189 4.85 -21.33 6.31
CA ARG A 189 6.01 -22.18 5.99
C ARG A 189 7.31 -21.37 5.99
N ASN A 190 8.39 -22.02 6.41
CA ASN A 190 9.74 -21.47 6.25
C ASN A 190 10.25 -21.75 4.84
N LEU A 191 10.37 -20.68 4.06
CA LEU A 191 10.91 -20.62 2.69
C LEU A 191 12.07 -19.61 2.61
N SER A 192 12.73 -19.34 3.74
CA SER A 192 13.81 -18.37 3.81
C SER A 192 14.98 -18.78 2.92
N GLY A 193 15.48 -17.83 2.12
CA GLY A 193 16.54 -18.06 1.14
C GLY A 193 16.17 -18.98 -0.04
N ALA A 194 14.91 -19.42 -0.15
CA ALA A 194 14.49 -20.29 -1.24
C ALA A 194 14.67 -19.63 -2.60
N ASN A 195 15.07 -20.42 -3.61
CA ASN A 195 15.15 -19.96 -4.99
C ASN A 195 13.84 -20.26 -5.73
N LEU A 196 12.98 -19.25 -5.82
CA LEU A 196 11.69 -19.24 -6.48
C LEU A 196 11.68 -18.21 -7.63
N SER A 197 12.81 -18.02 -8.31
CA SER A 197 12.91 -17.09 -9.45
C SER A 197 12.13 -17.57 -10.68
N GLY A 198 11.41 -16.70 -11.37
CA GLY A 198 10.73 -17.02 -12.64
C GLY A 198 9.64 -18.08 -12.55
N VAL A 199 9.24 -18.49 -11.34
CA VAL A 199 8.21 -19.51 -11.15
C VAL A 199 6.83 -18.89 -11.28
N ASP A 200 5.84 -19.74 -11.59
CA ASP A 200 4.43 -19.35 -11.50
C ASP A 200 3.85 -19.79 -10.16
N LEU A 201 3.52 -18.79 -9.34
CA LEU A 201 2.88 -18.88 -8.04
C LEU A 201 1.63 -17.99 -8.02
N SER A 202 0.99 -17.78 -9.17
CA SER A 202 -0.29 -17.08 -9.20
C SER A 202 -1.31 -17.81 -8.33
N ASP A 203 -2.17 -17.05 -7.65
CA ASP A 203 -3.20 -17.56 -6.74
C ASP A 203 -2.67 -18.38 -5.54
N ALA A 204 -1.34 -18.48 -5.35
CA ALA A 204 -0.75 -19.27 -4.28
C ALA A 204 -1.06 -18.66 -2.91
N ASN A 205 -1.38 -19.52 -1.93
CA ASN A 205 -1.46 -19.11 -0.53
C ASN A 205 -0.07 -19.15 0.11
N LEU A 206 0.54 -17.99 0.30
CA LEU A 206 1.83 -17.76 0.96
C LEU A 206 1.65 -16.94 2.25
N SER A 207 0.44 -16.90 2.81
CA SER A 207 0.11 -16.05 3.95
C SER A 207 0.97 -16.40 5.18
N GLY A 208 1.59 -15.41 5.81
CA GLY A 208 2.48 -15.62 6.95
C GLY A 208 3.76 -16.41 6.66
N ALA A 209 4.04 -16.80 5.41
CA ALA A 209 5.25 -17.54 5.06
C ALA A 209 6.52 -16.73 5.38
N ASP A 210 7.57 -17.41 5.83
CA ASP A 210 8.88 -16.79 6.01
C ASP A 210 9.67 -16.92 4.71
N LEU A 211 9.71 -15.84 3.93
CA LEU A 211 10.41 -15.69 2.65
C LEU A 211 11.63 -14.77 2.78
N ARG A 212 12.20 -14.63 3.99
CA ARG A 212 13.36 -13.76 4.22
C ARG A 212 14.51 -14.12 3.30
N GLY A 213 14.99 -13.14 2.53
CA GLY A 213 16.08 -13.32 1.59
C GLY A 213 15.80 -14.30 0.43
N ALA A 214 14.56 -14.76 0.25
CA ALA A 214 14.20 -15.62 -0.87
C ALA A 214 14.41 -14.89 -2.21
N ASN A 215 14.75 -15.64 -3.25
CA ASN A 215 14.83 -15.13 -4.61
C ASN A 215 13.52 -15.42 -5.34
N LEU A 216 12.69 -14.39 -5.54
CA LEU A 216 11.42 -14.38 -6.26
C LEU A 216 11.49 -13.47 -7.50
N SER A 217 12.70 -13.20 -8.03
CA SER A 217 12.82 -12.35 -9.22
C SER A 217 12.07 -12.97 -10.39
N ASP A 218 11.42 -12.15 -11.20
CA ASP A 218 10.64 -12.58 -12.38
C ASP A 218 9.47 -13.55 -12.07
N ALA A 219 9.18 -13.83 -10.79
CA ALA A 219 8.11 -14.74 -10.42
C ALA A 219 6.74 -14.12 -10.72
N ASN A 220 5.79 -14.95 -11.16
CA ASN A 220 4.39 -14.58 -11.22
C ASN A 220 3.73 -14.89 -9.88
N LEU A 221 3.31 -13.85 -9.16
CA LEU A 221 2.60 -13.88 -7.89
C LEU A 221 1.26 -13.14 -8.01
N SER A 222 0.71 -13.05 -9.23
CA SER A 222 -0.58 -12.40 -9.47
C SER A 222 -1.66 -13.08 -8.63
N ASP A 223 -2.50 -12.27 -7.99
CA ASP A 223 -3.60 -12.74 -7.13
C ASP A 223 -3.18 -13.64 -5.94
N ALA A 224 -1.87 -13.79 -5.67
CA ALA A 224 -1.38 -14.59 -4.55
C ALA A 224 -1.69 -13.93 -3.20
N ASP A 225 -1.92 -14.75 -2.17
CA ASP A 225 -2.05 -14.29 -0.79
C ASP A 225 -0.70 -14.32 -0.08
N LEU A 226 -0.07 -13.16 0.07
CA LEU A 226 1.17 -12.91 0.80
C LEU A 226 0.90 -12.13 2.11
N SER A 227 -0.34 -12.11 2.60
CA SER A 227 -0.69 -11.36 3.79
C SER A 227 0.15 -11.82 4.99
N ARG A 228 0.71 -10.87 5.75
CA ARG A 228 1.60 -11.11 6.89
C ARG A 228 2.87 -11.91 6.56
N ALA A 229 3.20 -12.16 5.29
CA ALA A 229 4.42 -12.86 4.92
C ALA A 229 5.66 -12.04 5.32
N ILE A 230 6.74 -12.73 5.67
CA ILE A 230 8.02 -12.11 6.03
C ILE A 230 8.94 -12.14 4.82
N LEU A 231 9.00 -11.04 4.07
CA LEU A 231 9.75 -10.88 2.81
C LEU A 231 10.99 -9.99 2.98
N SER A 232 11.45 -9.74 4.22
CA SER A 232 12.60 -8.88 4.47
C SER A 232 13.82 -9.33 3.66
N ARG A 233 14.42 -8.38 2.92
CA ARG A 233 15.57 -8.63 2.02
C ARG A 233 15.31 -9.62 0.88
N ALA A 234 14.08 -10.04 0.62
CA ALA A 234 13.76 -10.87 -0.54
C ALA A 234 14.03 -10.13 -1.85
N ASN A 235 14.39 -10.87 -2.89
CA ASN A 235 14.52 -10.33 -4.24
C ASN A 235 13.23 -10.59 -5.02
N LEU A 236 12.43 -9.56 -5.26
CA LEU A 236 11.19 -9.56 -6.05
C LEU A 236 11.33 -8.67 -7.29
N SER A 237 12.56 -8.47 -7.78
CA SER A 237 12.78 -7.66 -8.98
C SER A 237 12.06 -8.26 -10.18
N ASP A 238 11.43 -7.42 -10.98
CA ASP A 238 10.65 -7.82 -12.16
C ASP A 238 9.48 -8.79 -11.88
N ALA A 239 9.15 -9.07 -10.62
CA ALA A 239 8.05 -9.95 -10.26
C ALA A 239 6.69 -9.34 -10.62
N ILE A 240 5.73 -10.20 -10.97
CA ILE A 240 4.35 -9.80 -11.25
C ILE A 240 3.51 -10.07 -10.00
N LEU A 241 3.14 -9.02 -9.28
CA LEU A 241 2.35 -9.04 -8.03
C LEU A 241 1.00 -8.36 -8.22
N SER A 242 0.48 -8.29 -9.46
CA SER A 242 -0.77 -7.58 -9.71
C SER A 242 -1.91 -8.23 -8.95
N ARG A 243 -2.72 -7.42 -8.24
CA ARG A 243 -3.81 -7.86 -7.35
C ARG A 243 -3.39 -8.77 -6.18
N ALA A 244 -2.10 -8.97 -5.94
CA ALA A 244 -1.64 -9.77 -4.81
C ALA A 244 -2.05 -9.13 -3.47
N ASN A 245 -2.36 -9.96 -2.48
CA ASN A 245 -2.62 -9.49 -1.13
C ASN A 245 -1.32 -9.49 -0.30
N LEU A 246 -0.75 -8.33 -0.06
CA LEU A 246 0.44 -8.10 0.76
C LEU A 246 0.11 -7.37 2.07
N SER A 247 -1.15 -7.41 2.52
CA SER A 247 -1.56 -6.70 3.74
C SER A 247 -0.75 -7.17 4.94
N ASP A 248 -0.25 -6.23 5.74
CA ASP A 248 0.59 -6.48 6.92
C ASP A 248 1.92 -7.24 6.62
N ALA A 249 2.32 -7.38 5.35
CA ALA A 249 3.56 -8.07 5.00
C ALA A 249 4.81 -7.28 5.43
N ILE A 250 5.90 -7.99 5.76
CA ILE A 250 7.16 -7.38 6.17
C ILE A 250 8.14 -7.42 4.98
N LEU A 251 8.23 -6.32 4.24
CA LEU A 251 9.04 -6.15 3.02
C LEU A 251 10.29 -5.29 3.25
N GLY A 252 10.71 -5.10 4.51
CA GLY A 252 11.84 -4.24 4.86
C GLY A 252 13.10 -4.62 4.07
N ARG A 253 13.69 -3.65 3.36
CA ARG A 253 14.88 -3.84 2.50
C ARG A 253 14.70 -4.85 1.35
N ALA A 254 13.48 -5.23 0.99
CA ALA A 254 13.23 -6.07 -0.17
C ALA A 254 13.57 -5.33 -1.48
N ASN A 255 13.96 -6.08 -2.51
CA ASN A 255 14.15 -5.54 -3.85
C ASN A 255 12.91 -5.78 -4.70
N LEU A 256 12.08 -4.77 -4.90
CA LEU A 256 10.88 -4.74 -5.75
C LEU A 256 11.11 -3.92 -7.03
N SER A 257 12.37 -3.71 -7.44
CA SER A 257 12.64 -2.89 -8.63
C SER A 257 11.96 -3.49 -9.86
N ARG A 258 11.29 -2.63 -10.65
CA ARG A 258 10.50 -2.99 -11.83
C ARG A 258 9.34 -3.98 -11.60
N ALA A 259 9.01 -4.30 -10.34
CA ALA A 259 7.90 -5.19 -10.04
C ALA A 259 6.55 -4.55 -10.42
N ASN A 260 5.59 -5.38 -10.82
CA ASN A 260 4.23 -4.96 -11.08
C ASN A 260 3.32 -5.24 -9.87
N LEU A 261 3.07 -4.23 -9.05
CA LEU A 261 2.16 -4.23 -7.89
C LEU A 261 0.82 -3.54 -8.21
N SER A 262 0.42 -3.46 -9.47
CA SER A 262 -0.83 -2.78 -9.84
C SER A 262 -2.03 -3.49 -9.20
N ASP A 263 -2.95 -2.72 -8.63
CA ASP A 263 -4.12 -3.20 -7.87
C ASP A 263 -3.79 -4.06 -6.62
N ALA A 264 -2.52 -4.15 -6.21
CA ALA A 264 -2.13 -4.95 -5.05
C ALA A 264 -2.59 -4.31 -3.73
N ASN A 265 -2.90 -5.15 -2.74
CA ASN A 265 -3.23 -4.69 -1.40
C ASN A 265 -1.98 -4.70 -0.50
N LEU A 266 -1.37 -3.55 -0.24
CA LEU A 266 -0.23 -3.37 0.66
C LEU A 266 -0.63 -2.66 1.98
N SER A 267 -1.91 -2.71 2.37
CA SER A 267 -2.36 -2.03 3.60
C SER A 267 -1.59 -2.53 4.82
N GLY A 268 -1.03 -1.63 5.62
CA GLY A 268 -0.23 -1.97 6.82
C GLY A 268 1.13 -2.61 6.53
N ALA A 269 1.52 -2.77 5.26
CA ALA A 269 2.79 -3.42 4.91
C ALA A 269 4.00 -2.57 5.31
N ASN A 270 5.06 -3.22 5.77
CA ASN A 270 6.33 -2.56 6.08
C ASN A 270 7.29 -2.63 4.88
N LEU A 271 7.41 -1.53 4.13
CA LEU A 271 8.30 -1.35 2.98
C LEU A 271 9.52 -0.46 3.33
N SER A 272 9.84 -0.29 4.62
CA SER A 272 10.97 0.56 5.02
C SER A 272 12.28 0.11 4.36
N ASP A 273 13.08 1.07 3.90
CA ASP A 273 14.32 0.84 3.13
C ASP A 273 14.14 -0.01 1.84
N ALA A 274 12.93 -0.32 1.37
CA ALA A 274 12.74 -1.17 0.20
C ALA A 274 13.13 -0.46 -1.11
N ASN A 275 13.58 -1.23 -2.10
CA ASN A 275 13.89 -0.73 -3.43
C ASN A 275 12.69 -0.94 -4.37
N LEU A 276 11.99 0.11 -4.74
CA LEU A 276 10.86 0.10 -5.67
C LEU A 276 11.16 0.91 -6.95
N ILE A 277 12.43 1.03 -7.34
CA ILE A 277 12.81 1.75 -8.56
C ILE A 277 12.02 1.21 -9.76
N ASN A 278 11.36 2.10 -10.50
CA ASN A 278 10.55 1.78 -11.69
C ASN A 278 9.43 0.74 -11.47
N ALA A 279 8.99 0.50 -10.23
CA ALA A 279 7.86 -0.38 -9.96
C ALA A 279 6.52 0.26 -10.37
N SER A 280 5.54 -0.56 -10.75
CA SER A 280 4.16 -0.11 -10.98
C SER A 280 3.33 -0.38 -9.73
N LEU A 281 2.78 0.66 -9.10
CA LEU A 281 1.83 0.59 -7.97
C LEU A 281 0.51 1.28 -8.35
N ILE A 282 0.14 1.25 -9.62
CA ILE A 282 -1.09 1.86 -10.12
C ILE A 282 -2.29 1.24 -9.39
N ASP A 283 -3.19 2.08 -8.87
CA ASP A 283 -4.39 1.65 -8.12
C ASP A 283 -4.10 0.78 -6.87
N ALA A 284 -2.84 0.71 -6.41
CA ALA A 284 -2.48 -0.08 -5.24
C ALA A 284 -3.02 0.54 -3.94
N ASN A 285 -3.40 -0.31 -2.99
CA ASN A 285 -3.81 0.12 -1.65
C ASN A 285 -2.60 0.13 -0.71
N LEU A 286 -2.15 1.31 -0.29
CA LEU A 286 -1.03 1.51 0.63
C LEU A 286 -1.47 2.16 1.96
N ILE A 287 -2.74 1.99 2.34
CA ILE A 287 -3.24 2.54 3.60
C ILE A 287 -2.37 2.05 4.77
N ASP A 288 -1.90 2.95 5.62
CA ASP A 288 -1.06 2.61 6.80
C ASP A 288 0.27 1.89 6.46
N ALA A 289 0.69 1.91 5.19
CA ALA A 289 1.96 1.28 4.79
C ALA A 289 3.16 2.12 5.24
N ASN A 290 4.20 1.47 5.76
CA ASN A 290 5.44 2.13 6.10
C ASN A 290 6.40 2.16 4.90
N LEU A 291 6.50 3.29 4.21
CA LEU A 291 7.42 3.51 3.10
C LEU A 291 8.69 4.26 3.50
N SER A 292 8.96 4.43 4.81
CA SER A 292 10.07 5.27 5.28
C SER A 292 11.40 4.85 4.64
N ASP A 293 12.14 5.84 4.10
CA ASP A 293 13.43 5.65 3.43
C ASP A 293 13.42 4.74 2.18
N ALA A 294 12.25 4.29 1.70
CA ALA A 294 12.13 3.49 0.49
C ALA A 294 12.52 4.29 -0.76
N ASN A 295 12.99 3.59 -1.80
CA ASN A 295 13.34 4.20 -3.08
C ASN A 295 12.26 3.98 -4.13
N LEU A 296 11.47 5.01 -4.40
CA LEU A 296 10.40 5.04 -5.41
C LEU A 296 10.82 5.81 -6.68
N SER A 297 12.13 5.95 -6.95
CA SER A 297 12.61 6.66 -8.15
C SER A 297 12.06 6.02 -9.42
N GLY A 298 11.29 6.78 -10.21
CA GLY A 298 10.66 6.29 -11.45
C GLY A 298 9.45 5.36 -11.26
N ALA A 299 9.03 5.09 -10.01
CA ALA A 299 7.85 4.29 -9.74
C ALA A 299 6.56 5.01 -10.18
N ASN A 300 5.54 4.25 -10.56
CA ASN A 300 4.22 4.79 -10.90
C ASN A 300 3.20 4.47 -9.79
N LEU A 301 2.80 5.48 -9.02
CA LEU A 301 1.79 5.38 -7.95
C LEU A 301 0.50 6.13 -8.31
N SER A 302 0.22 6.30 -9.61
CA SER A 302 -1.01 6.96 -10.06
C SER A 302 -2.24 6.27 -9.45
N ARG A 303 -3.14 7.06 -8.85
CA ARG A 303 -4.36 6.59 -8.16
C ARG A 303 -4.14 5.63 -6.97
N ALA A 304 -2.90 5.46 -6.51
CA ALA A 304 -2.64 4.67 -5.31
C ALA A 304 -3.20 5.37 -4.07
N ASN A 305 -3.74 4.58 -3.13
CA ASN A 305 -4.23 5.11 -1.86
C ASN A 305 -3.13 5.10 -0.79
N LEU A 306 -2.57 6.27 -0.49
CA LEU A 306 -1.51 6.46 0.52
C LEU A 306 -2.03 7.08 1.84
N SER A 307 -3.33 6.94 2.12
CA SER A 307 -3.90 7.43 3.38
C SER A 307 -3.18 6.76 4.56
N ASP A 308 -2.75 7.54 5.53
CA ASP A 308 -2.01 7.07 6.71
C ASP A 308 -0.65 6.41 6.37
N ALA A 309 -0.11 6.55 5.16
CA ALA A 309 1.20 6.00 4.80
C ALA A 309 2.36 6.86 5.31
N TYR A 310 3.46 6.22 5.70
CA TYR A 310 4.68 6.90 6.17
C TYR A 310 5.59 7.26 5.00
N LEU A 311 5.68 8.54 4.65
CA LEU A 311 6.41 9.03 3.47
C LEU A 311 7.72 9.77 3.77
N ARG A 312 8.16 9.82 5.03
CA ARG A 312 9.40 10.50 5.43
C ARG A 312 10.63 9.70 4.94
N GLY A 313 11.64 10.39 4.43
CA GLY A 313 12.85 9.78 3.86
C GLY A 313 12.68 9.13 2.48
N VAL A 314 11.44 8.98 1.98
CA VAL A 314 11.16 8.39 0.67
C VAL A 314 11.93 9.11 -0.42
N LYS A 315 12.65 8.35 -1.25
CA LYS A 315 13.38 8.88 -2.40
C LYS A 315 12.50 8.81 -3.64
N ILE A 316 12.27 9.96 -4.27
CA ILE A 316 11.58 10.05 -5.56
C ILE A 316 12.49 10.74 -6.58
N SER A 317 12.19 10.56 -7.87
CA SER A 317 12.82 11.30 -8.96
C SER A 317 11.76 12.07 -9.74
N SER A 318 12.18 12.85 -10.74
CA SER A 318 11.26 13.55 -11.65
C SER A 318 10.39 12.61 -12.49
N ALA A 319 10.77 11.34 -12.61
CA ALA A 319 10.01 10.32 -13.31
C ALA A 319 8.99 9.60 -12.41
N THR A 320 9.03 9.81 -11.08
CA THR A 320 8.07 9.21 -10.16
C THR A 320 6.69 9.85 -10.37
N GLN A 321 5.66 9.02 -10.59
CA GLN A 321 4.29 9.48 -10.77
C GLN A 321 3.52 9.33 -9.45
N LEU A 322 2.99 10.45 -8.95
CA LEU A 322 2.21 10.55 -7.72
C LEU A 322 1.06 11.52 -7.96
N ASP A 323 -0.11 11.23 -7.40
CA ASP A 323 -1.22 12.19 -7.38
C ASP A 323 -0.84 13.45 -6.59
N ASP A 324 -1.39 14.60 -6.97
CA ASP A 324 -1.03 15.92 -6.45
C ASP A 324 -1.03 16.00 -4.92
N LYS A 325 -2.03 15.38 -4.27
CA LYS A 325 -2.14 15.30 -2.81
C LYS A 325 -0.90 14.65 -2.19
N TRP A 326 -0.52 13.47 -2.66
CA TRP A 326 0.57 12.70 -2.04
C TRP A 326 1.94 13.27 -2.40
N HIS A 327 2.06 13.86 -3.58
CA HIS A 327 3.24 14.64 -3.93
C HIS A 327 3.42 15.86 -3.01
N LEU A 328 2.33 16.55 -2.65
CA LEU A 328 2.35 17.66 -1.68
C LEU A 328 2.74 17.19 -0.28
N VAL A 329 2.14 16.09 0.22
CA VAL A 329 2.49 15.49 1.51
C VAL A 329 3.98 15.14 1.56
N TRP A 330 4.50 14.47 0.51
CA TRP A 330 5.91 14.15 0.42
C TRP A 330 6.79 15.41 0.47
N LYS A 331 6.40 16.48 -0.25
CA LYS A 331 7.12 17.76 -0.23
C LYS A 331 7.09 18.45 1.13
N ILE A 332 6.04 18.28 1.93
CA ILE A 332 5.96 18.84 3.30
C ILE A 332 6.93 18.12 4.22
N LEU A 333 7.04 16.79 4.10
CA LEU A 333 7.83 15.96 4.99
C LEU A 333 9.33 15.95 4.68
N ASN A 334 9.70 16.09 3.40
CA ASN A 334 11.06 15.77 2.92
C ASN A 334 11.83 16.96 2.36
N GLN A 335 11.21 18.14 2.30
CA GLN A 335 11.87 19.34 1.82
C GLN A 335 11.76 20.45 2.87
N PRO A 336 12.78 21.31 3.02
CA PRO A 336 12.70 22.47 3.90
C PRO A 336 11.49 23.33 3.52
N THR A 337 10.59 23.53 4.47
CA THR A 337 9.37 24.31 4.31
C THR A 337 9.50 25.60 5.08
N GLN A 338 9.63 26.73 4.39
CA GLN A 338 9.33 28.04 4.97
C GLN A 338 8.25 28.70 4.10
N TYR A 339 7.16 29.12 4.75
CA TYR A 339 6.09 29.96 4.20
C TYR A 339 5.45 29.42 2.92
N ARG A 340 4.70 28.32 3.02
CA ARG A 340 3.89 27.80 1.90
C ARG A 340 2.45 28.28 1.96
N ASP A 341 1.93 28.59 0.79
CA ASP A 341 0.50 28.65 0.55
C ASP A 341 -0.03 27.21 0.34
N LEU A 342 -0.77 26.75 1.33
CA LEU A 342 -1.46 25.46 1.41
C LEU A 342 -2.96 25.71 1.64
N SER A 343 -3.49 26.85 1.17
CA SER A 343 -4.92 27.14 1.31
C SER A 343 -5.78 26.17 0.49
N GLY A 344 -6.88 25.71 1.07
CA GLY A 344 -7.87 24.84 0.43
C GLY A 344 -7.36 23.44 0.06
N VAL A 345 -6.13 23.08 0.41
CA VAL A 345 -5.55 21.79 0.02
C VAL A 345 -6.20 20.63 0.77
N ASN A 346 -6.21 19.44 0.14
CA ASN A 346 -6.62 18.21 0.80
C ASN A 346 -5.42 17.46 1.38
N LEU A 347 -5.31 17.46 2.70
CA LEU A 347 -4.31 16.72 3.49
C LEU A 347 -4.98 15.73 4.46
N SER A 348 -6.25 15.36 4.21
CA SER A 348 -6.98 14.45 5.09
C SER A 348 -6.26 13.11 5.22
N ARG A 349 -6.22 12.55 6.43
CA ARG A 349 -5.53 11.28 6.74
C ARG A 349 -4.04 11.24 6.33
N ALA A 350 -3.38 12.38 6.14
CA ALA A 350 -1.95 12.40 5.89
C ALA A 350 -1.17 12.24 7.21
N ILE A 351 -0.05 11.51 7.19
CA ILE A 351 0.91 11.52 8.30
C ILE A 351 1.84 12.72 8.10
N LEU A 352 1.65 13.73 8.94
CA LEU A 352 2.39 14.99 8.99
C LEU A 352 3.05 15.19 10.37
N SER A 353 3.28 14.12 11.11
CA SER A 353 3.90 14.18 12.44
C SER A 353 5.29 14.81 12.33
N ASP A 354 5.62 15.67 13.30
CA ASP A 354 6.85 16.47 13.34
C ASP A 354 7.12 17.29 12.07
N ALA A 355 6.08 17.68 11.32
CA ALA A 355 6.22 18.56 10.17
C ALA A 355 6.52 20.01 10.60
N TYR A 356 7.33 20.72 9.81
CA TYR A 356 7.62 22.14 10.01
C TYR A 356 6.68 22.99 9.16
N LEU A 357 5.63 23.51 9.79
CA LEU A 357 4.55 24.29 9.15
C LEU A 357 4.42 25.71 9.76
N ILE A 358 5.51 26.22 10.35
CA ILE A 358 5.57 27.56 10.96
C ILE A 358 5.14 28.61 9.94
N GLY A 359 4.12 29.40 10.28
CA GLY A 359 3.60 30.48 9.45
C GLY A 359 3.02 30.04 8.10
N ALA A 360 2.71 28.75 7.89
CA ALA A 360 2.07 28.29 6.68
C ALA A 360 0.63 28.82 6.56
N ASN A 361 0.18 29.10 5.33
CA ASN A 361 -1.23 29.39 5.08
C ASN A 361 -1.96 28.06 4.82
N LEU A 362 -2.78 27.62 5.76
CA LEU A 362 -3.63 26.42 5.72
C LEU A 362 -5.12 26.80 5.78
N ASN A 363 -5.46 28.04 5.40
CA ASN A 363 -6.85 28.50 5.37
C ASN A 363 -7.71 27.55 4.51
N ASP A 364 -8.86 27.14 5.04
CA ASP A 364 -9.81 26.20 4.41
C ASP A 364 -9.20 24.83 4.01
N ALA A 365 -8.01 24.48 4.52
CA ALA A 365 -7.40 23.19 4.25
C ALA A 365 -8.20 22.05 4.91
N ASN A 366 -8.34 20.93 4.20
CA ASN A 366 -8.89 19.71 4.78
C ASN A 366 -7.78 18.90 5.45
N LEU A 367 -7.73 18.93 6.78
CA LEU A 367 -6.81 18.18 7.64
C LEU A 367 -7.56 17.11 8.46
N SER A 368 -8.78 16.74 8.06
CA SER A 368 -9.60 15.77 8.79
C SER A 368 -8.88 14.44 8.95
N GLY A 369 -8.80 13.97 10.19
CA GLY A 369 -8.09 12.75 10.58
C GLY A 369 -6.58 12.74 10.30
N ALA A 370 -5.97 13.85 9.88
CA ALA A 370 -4.53 13.92 9.65
C ALA A 370 -3.76 13.76 10.97
N ASN A 371 -2.58 13.15 10.90
CA ASN A 371 -1.68 13.06 12.04
C ASN A 371 -0.67 14.20 12.02
N LEU A 372 -0.89 15.22 12.84
CA LEU A 372 -0.03 16.39 13.05
C LEU A 372 0.68 16.32 14.41
N SER A 373 0.81 15.13 15.01
CA SER A 373 1.42 14.99 16.34
C SER A 373 2.85 15.51 16.31
N GLY A 374 3.22 16.36 17.27
CA GLY A 374 4.55 16.99 17.34
C GLY A 374 4.84 18.03 16.24
N ALA A 375 3.93 18.28 15.30
CA ALA A 375 4.15 19.25 14.24
C ALA A 375 4.24 20.69 14.77
N ASP A 376 5.08 21.51 14.15
CA ASP A 376 5.20 22.93 14.47
C ASP A 376 4.36 23.77 13.49
N LEU A 377 3.22 24.24 13.97
CA LEU A 377 2.24 25.08 13.29
C LEU A 377 2.24 26.51 13.87
N SER A 378 3.31 26.92 14.56
CA SER A 378 3.38 28.22 15.23
C SER A 378 3.12 29.35 14.23
N GLY A 379 2.16 30.23 14.53
CA GLY A 379 1.77 31.34 13.66
C GLY A 379 1.12 30.95 12.32
N ALA A 380 0.76 29.68 12.10
CA ALA A 380 0.08 29.26 10.88
C ALA A 380 -1.35 29.83 10.80
N ASP A 381 -1.83 30.08 9.58
CA ASP A 381 -3.24 30.42 9.35
C ASP A 381 -4.03 29.14 9.09
N LEU A 382 -4.82 28.69 10.06
CA LEU A 382 -5.71 27.52 9.97
C LEU A 382 -7.18 27.95 9.90
N SER A 383 -7.45 29.21 9.55
CA SER A 383 -8.83 29.70 9.53
C SER A 383 -9.71 28.88 8.58
N GLY A 384 -10.89 28.48 9.04
CA GLY A 384 -11.81 27.63 8.27
C GLY A 384 -11.32 26.19 7.99
N ALA A 385 -10.12 25.81 8.46
CA ALA A 385 -9.58 24.48 8.22
C ALA A 385 -10.42 23.39 8.92
N ASP A 386 -10.58 22.25 8.25
CA ASP A 386 -11.19 21.07 8.85
C ASP A 386 -10.12 20.27 9.58
N LEU A 387 -10.06 20.38 10.91
CA LEU A 387 -9.18 19.60 11.80
C LEU A 387 -9.97 18.49 12.51
N SER A 388 -11.15 18.13 12.00
CA SER A 388 -12.01 17.17 12.66
C SER A 388 -11.30 15.82 12.78
N SER A 389 -11.32 15.23 13.98
CA SER A 389 -10.61 13.99 14.32
C SER A 389 -9.10 13.98 14.07
N ALA A 390 -8.45 15.13 13.80
CA ALA A 390 -7.01 15.20 13.60
C ALA A 390 -6.24 14.85 14.89
N TYR A 391 -5.05 14.26 14.75
CA TYR A 391 -4.15 14.01 15.88
C TYR A 391 -3.17 15.17 16.02
N LEU A 392 -3.28 15.91 17.12
CA LEU A 392 -2.52 17.12 17.43
C LEU A 392 -1.74 16.99 18.75
N SER A 393 -1.59 15.78 19.28
CA SER A 393 -0.80 15.53 20.49
C SER A 393 0.60 16.11 20.34
N ASP A 394 1.10 16.80 21.36
CA ASP A 394 2.43 17.44 21.38
C ASP A 394 2.68 18.49 20.28
N ALA A 395 1.67 18.89 19.50
CA ALA A 395 1.84 19.89 18.44
C ALA A 395 2.01 21.31 19.00
N TYR A 396 2.68 22.17 18.24
CA TYR A 396 2.93 23.58 18.58
C TYR A 396 2.06 24.49 17.72
N LEU A 397 1.02 25.12 18.32
CA LEU A 397 0.07 26.00 17.64
C LEU A 397 0.02 27.40 18.24
N ILE A 398 1.07 27.84 18.96
CA ILE A 398 1.10 29.17 19.57
C ILE A 398 1.00 30.24 18.48
N GLY A 399 0.08 31.19 18.66
CA GLY A 399 -0.18 32.27 17.71
C GLY A 399 -0.83 31.83 16.39
N ALA A 400 -1.24 30.57 16.25
CA ALA A 400 -1.96 30.10 15.06
C ALA A 400 -3.39 30.67 15.02
N ASN A 401 -3.87 31.03 13.83
CA ASN A 401 -5.23 31.50 13.63
C ASN A 401 -6.16 30.30 13.37
N LEU A 402 -7.04 29.97 14.33
CA LEU A 402 -8.00 28.87 14.22
C LEU A 402 -9.46 29.36 14.09
N SER A 403 -9.64 30.60 13.63
CA SER A 403 -10.98 31.18 13.41
C SER A 403 -11.76 30.34 12.40
N GLY A 404 -12.92 29.81 12.80
CA GLY A 404 -13.76 28.94 11.98
C GLY A 404 -13.24 27.52 11.79
N ALA A 405 -12.11 27.15 12.39
CA ALA A 405 -11.54 25.81 12.24
C ALA A 405 -12.32 24.75 13.04
N ASP A 406 -12.63 23.62 12.41
CA ASP A 406 -13.35 22.52 13.06
C ASP A 406 -12.39 21.66 13.88
N LEU A 407 -12.43 21.81 15.21
CA LEU A 407 -11.63 21.02 16.15
C LEU A 407 -12.39 19.83 16.75
N SER A 408 -13.55 19.47 16.20
CA SER A 408 -14.39 18.38 16.72
C SER A 408 -13.71 17.02 16.59
N GLY A 409 -13.72 16.22 17.64
CA GLY A 409 -13.05 14.93 17.69
C GLY A 409 -11.51 14.97 17.73
N ALA A 410 -10.88 16.13 17.52
CA ALA A 410 -9.42 16.27 17.46
C ALA A 410 -8.76 15.81 18.77
N LYS A 411 -7.60 15.14 18.65
CA LYS A 411 -6.87 14.56 19.78
C LYS A 411 -5.73 15.49 20.18
N ILE A 412 -5.81 16.09 21.37
CA ILE A 412 -4.72 16.85 22.00
C ILE A 412 -4.37 16.23 23.35
N ASN A 413 -3.21 16.59 23.89
CA ASN A 413 -2.76 16.23 25.24
C ASN A 413 -2.30 17.48 26.02
N GLU A 414 -1.78 17.30 27.23
CA GLU A 414 -1.32 18.43 28.07
C GLU A 414 -0.07 19.12 27.52
N ALA A 415 0.71 18.46 26.67
CA ALA A 415 1.91 19.02 26.06
C ALA A 415 1.62 19.77 24.74
N THR A 416 0.40 19.64 24.19
CA THR A 416 -0.03 20.40 23.02
C THR A 416 -0.08 21.89 23.35
N GLN A 417 0.70 22.70 22.63
CA GLN A 417 0.78 24.14 22.87
C GLN A 417 -0.25 24.86 22.03
N LEU A 418 -1.22 25.49 22.69
CA LEU A 418 -2.36 26.13 22.05
C LEU A 418 -2.77 27.36 22.86
N ASP A 419 -3.10 28.46 22.20
CA ASP A 419 -3.58 29.66 22.87
C ASP A 419 -4.86 29.36 23.69
N ASP A 420 -5.01 30.03 24.84
CA ASP A 420 -6.08 29.75 25.81
C ASP A 420 -7.49 29.75 25.18
N LYS A 421 -7.73 30.68 24.25
CA LYS A 421 -8.97 30.76 23.47
C LYS A 421 -9.27 29.44 22.76
N TRP A 422 -8.33 28.96 21.95
CA TRP A 422 -8.55 27.77 21.14
C TRP A 422 -8.57 26.50 21.99
N ARG A 423 -7.83 26.48 23.10
CA ARG A 423 -7.94 25.39 24.09
C ARG A 423 -9.31 25.33 24.73
N LEU A 424 -9.94 26.48 25.00
CA LEU A 424 -11.32 26.55 25.49
C LEU A 424 -12.31 26.04 24.43
N VAL A 425 -12.19 26.48 23.17
CA VAL A 425 -13.03 26.01 22.05
C VAL A 425 -12.92 24.50 21.90
N TRP A 426 -11.71 23.94 21.90
CA TRP A 426 -11.50 22.49 21.86
C TRP A 426 -12.20 21.77 23.01
N LYS A 427 -12.10 22.30 24.25
CA LYS A 427 -12.79 21.72 25.42
C LYS A 427 -14.31 21.79 25.29
N ILE A 428 -14.87 22.81 24.64
CA ILE A 428 -16.33 22.91 24.43
C ILE A 428 -16.79 21.81 23.47
N LEU A 429 -16.06 21.61 22.37
CA LEU A 429 -16.40 20.62 21.35
C LEU A 429 -16.16 19.17 21.79
N ASN A 430 -15.11 18.91 22.57
CA ASN A 430 -14.63 17.55 22.83
C ASN A 430 -14.88 17.02 24.25
N GLN A 431 -15.29 17.89 25.18
CA GLN A 431 -15.57 17.50 26.57
C GLN A 431 -16.96 17.99 26.96
N PRO A 432 -18.04 17.32 26.52
CA PRO A 432 -19.40 17.79 26.75
C PRO A 432 -19.71 17.80 28.25
N THR A 433 -20.02 18.99 28.78
CA THR A 433 -20.36 19.21 30.20
C THR A 433 -21.57 20.12 30.29
N GLN A 434 -22.49 19.84 31.22
CA GLN A 434 -23.58 20.78 31.53
C GLN A 434 -23.07 21.92 32.43
N TYR A 435 -23.75 23.07 32.38
CA TYR A 435 -23.55 24.20 33.30
C TYR A 435 -22.14 24.77 33.32
N ARG A 436 -21.46 24.74 32.16
CA ARG A 436 -20.10 25.28 32.04
C ARG A 436 -20.10 26.80 32.24
N ASP A 437 -19.16 27.29 33.04
CA ASP A 437 -18.90 28.73 33.18
C ASP A 437 -18.06 29.22 32.00
N LEU A 438 -18.65 30.09 31.18
CA LEU A 438 -18.07 30.73 30.00
C LEU A 438 -18.25 32.25 30.05
N ARG A 439 -18.40 32.82 31.25
CA ARG A 439 -18.64 34.26 31.43
C ARG A 439 -17.47 35.08 30.89
N GLY A 440 -17.78 36.05 30.04
CA GLY A 440 -16.77 36.92 29.42
C GLY A 440 -15.78 36.18 28.51
N ALA A 441 -16.04 34.92 28.15
CA ALA A 441 -15.13 34.13 27.32
C ALA A 441 -15.01 34.75 25.92
N ASP A 442 -13.78 34.77 25.38
CA ASP A 442 -13.55 35.11 23.98
C ASP A 442 -13.78 33.88 23.11
N LEU A 443 -14.88 33.90 22.35
CA LEU A 443 -15.29 32.85 21.42
C LEU A 443 -15.58 33.44 20.02
N ARG A 444 -15.00 34.61 19.72
CA ARG A 444 -15.18 35.28 18.42
C ARG A 444 -14.73 34.37 17.29
N ASP A 445 -15.53 34.29 16.23
CA ASP A 445 -15.26 33.50 15.03
C ASP A 445 -14.98 32.01 15.33
N ALA A 446 -15.40 31.49 16.49
CA ALA A 446 -15.18 30.10 16.85
C ALA A 446 -16.16 29.17 16.12
N TYR A 447 -15.70 27.99 15.72
CA TYR A 447 -16.56 26.89 15.31
C TYR A 447 -17.09 26.17 16.54
N LEU A 448 -18.40 26.31 16.80
CA LEU A 448 -19.14 25.72 17.93
C LEU A 448 -20.38 24.97 17.44
N ARG A 449 -20.37 24.54 16.18
CA ARG A 449 -21.46 23.78 15.57
C ARG A 449 -21.67 22.48 16.33
N ASP A 450 -22.94 22.13 16.58
CA ASP A 450 -23.35 20.97 17.38
C ASP A 450 -22.81 20.94 18.83
N ALA A 451 -22.24 22.05 19.33
CA ALA A 451 -21.65 22.09 20.66
C ALA A 451 -22.68 21.82 21.77
N TYR A 452 -22.28 21.05 22.78
CA TYR A 452 -23.10 20.79 23.94
C TYR A 452 -22.93 21.87 25.01
N LEU A 453 -23.85 22.84 25.02
CA LEU A 453 -23.80 24.05 25.86
C LEU A 453 -25.00 24.14 26.82
N ARG A 454 -25.60 23.00 27.17
CA ARG A 454 -26.78 22.97 28.05
C ARG A 454 -26.48 23.59 29.41
N GLY A 455 -27.27 24.59 29.78
CA GLY A 455 -27.16 25.32 31.03
C GLY A 455 -25.90 26.19 31.15
N ALA A 456 -25.12 26.35 30.08
CA ALA A 456 -23.87 27.10 30.13
C ALA A 456 -24.10 28.57 30.49
N ASP A 457 -23.20 29.12 31.30
CA ASP A 457 -23.20 30.53 31.68
C ASP A 457 -22.29 31.32 30.73
N LEU A 458 -22.90 31.87 29.68
CA LEU A 458 -22.28 32.65 28.60
C LEU A 458 -22.49 34.16 28.78
N ARG A 459 -22.73 34.62 30.02
CA ARG A 459 -22.95 36.05 30.26
C ARG A 459 -21.76 36.88 29.82
N ASP A 460 -22.04 37.96 29.11
CA ASP A 460 -21.05 38.90 28.57
C ASP A 460 -19.96 38.24 27.68
N ALA A 461 -20.20 37.01 27.18
CA ALA A 461 -19.27 36.32 26.31
C ALA A 461 -19.18 37.00 24.93
N TYR A 462 -18.00 36.96 24.31
CA TYR A 462 -17.75 37.52 22.98
C TYR A 462 -17.93 36.41 21.93
N LEU A 463 -19.05 36.40 21.23
CA LEU A 463 -19.45 35.37 20.25
C LEU A 463 -19.61 35.95 18.84
N ARG A 464 -19.10 37.15 18.57
CA ARG A 464 -19.17 37.78 17.26
C ARG A 464 -18.64 36.83 16.17
N GLY A 465 -19.44 36.59 15.13
CA GLY A 465 -19.08 35.71 14.01
C GLY A 465 -18.97 34.21 14.33
N ALA A 466 -19.24 33.78 15.56
CA ALA A 466 -19.15 32.37 15.92
C ALA A 466 -20.24 31.52 15.24
N ASP A 467 -19.89 30.29 14.86
CA ASP A 467 -20.85 29.30 14.36
C ASP A 467 -21.36 28.46 15.53
N LEU A 468 -22.56 28.78 16.03
CA LEU A 468 -23.31 27.97 17.01
C LEU A 468 -24.47 27.22 16.34
N SER A 469 -24.39 26.97 15.03
CA SER A 469 -25.46 26.26 14.33
C SER A 469 -25.64 24.87 14.94
N ARG A 470 -26.90 24.45 15.12
CA ARG A 470 -27.28 23.18 15.76
C ARG A 470 -26.75 22.97 17.18
N ALA A 471 -26.22 23.99 17.85
CA ALA A 471 -25.75 23.87 19.23
C ALA A 471 -26.91 23.57 20.20
N TYR A 472 -26.61 22.82 21.26
CA TYR A 472 -27.55 22.48 22.32
C TYR A 472 -27.48 23.54 23.43
N LEU A 473 -28.25 24.62 23.30
CA LEU A 473 -28.23 25.79 24.19
C LEU A 473 -29.38 25.78 25.23
N ILE A 474 -29.98 24.61 25.48
CA ILE A 474 -31.07 24.45 26.44
C ILE A 474 -30.67 25.04 27.79
N ASP A 475 -31.50 25.92 28.37
CA ASP A 475 -31.29 26.62 29.64
C ASP A 475 -29.98 27.46 29.72
N ALA A 476 -29.32 27.73 28.59
CA ALA A 476 -28.10 28.54 28.59
C ALA A 476 -28.37 30.02 28.88
N ASN A 477 -27.43 30.67 29.56
CA ASN A 477 -27.53 32.07 29.95
C ASN A 477 -26.61 32.94 29.09
N LEU A 478 -27.16 33.67 28.12
CA LEU A 478 -26.46 34.58 27.22
C LEU A 478 -26.76 36.05 27.54
N ILE A 479 -27.06 36.40 28.80
CA ILE A 479 -27.30 37.81 29.15
C ILE A 479 -26.07 38.64 28.78
N GLY A 480 -26.28 39.73 28.02
CA GLY A 480 -25.21 40.66 27.64
C GLY A 480 -24.18 40.11 26.65
N ALA A 481 -24.35 38.87 26.15
CA ALA A 481 -23.42 38.28 25.20
C ALA A 481 -23.40 39.05 23.87
N ASP A 482 -22.23 39.18 23.25
CA ASP A 482 -22.07 39.78 21.93
C ASP A 482 -22.19 38.72 20.83
N LEU A 483 -23.35 38.66 20.17
CA LEU A 483 -23.67 37.67 19.13
C LEU A 483 -23.67 38.28 17.72
N ILE A 484 -23.06 39.45 17.51
CA ILE A 484 -23.09 40.11 16.19
C ILE A 484 -22.64 39.13 15.10
N GLY A 485 -23.47 38.92 14.09
CA GLY A 485 -23.15 38.04 12.96
C GLY A 485 -22.95 36.55 13.29
N ALA A 486 -23.21 36.12 14.52
CA ALA A 486 -23.13 34.70 14.90
C ALA A 486 -24.23 33.87 14.19
N ASP A 487 -23.96 32.60 13.96
CA ASP A 487 -24.92 31.66 13.38
C ASP A 487 -25.53 30.79 14.47
N LEU A 488 -26.85 30.86 14.68
CA LEU A 488 -27.59 30.03 15.62
C LEU A 488 -28.61 29.14 14.90
N ARG A 489 -28.54 28.97 13.58
CA ARG A 489 -29.53 28.17 12.83
C ARG A 489 -29.54 26.72 13.31
N GLY A 490 -30.72 26.17 13.54
CA GLY A 490 -30.94 24.80 14.01
C GLY A 490 -30.60 24.56 15.48
N ALA A 491 -30.12 25.57 16.21
CA ALA A 491 -29.81 25.43 17.64
C ALA A 491 -31.08 25.20 18.46
N ASP A 492 -30.95 24.43 19.54
CA ASP A 492 -32.01 24.27 20.54
C ASP A 492 -31.91 25.40 21.58
N LEU A 493 -32.87 26.32 21.53
CA LEU A 493 -32.94 27.53 22.34
C LEU A 493 -33.94 27.41 23.49
N SER A 494 -34.39 26.19 23.81
CA SER A 494 -35.37 25.96 24.88
C SER A 494 -34.87 26.51 26.22
N GLY A 495 -35.57 27.49 26.80
CA GLY A 495 -35.20 28.09 28.08
C GLY A 495 -33.97 29.01 28.05
N VAL A 496 -33.46 29.36 26.87
CA VAL A 496 -32.30 30.24 26.75
C VAL A 496 -32.62 31.65 27.25
N ASN A 497 -31.67 32.28 27.94
CA ASN A 497 -31.79 33.68 28.35
C ASN A 497 -30.95 34.59 27.46
N LEU A 498 -31.61 35.40 26.63
CA LEU A 498 -30.96 36.34 25.70
C LEU A 498 -31.17 37.81 26.11
N ILE A 499 -31.51 38.10 27.36
CA ILE A 499 -31.74 39.49 27.81
C ILE A 499 -30.47 40.32 27.58
N SER A 500 -30.61 41.49 26.96
CA SER A 500 -29.50 42.42 26.67
C SER A 500 -28.38 41.87 25.77
N ALA A 501 -28.51 40.66 25.21
CA ALA A 501 -27.59 40.17 24.19
C ALA A 501 -27.61 41.06 22.94
N ASN A 502 -26.46 41.27 22.31
CA ASN A 502 -26.34 42.01 21.06
C ASN A 502 -26.56 41.07 19.87
N LEU A 503 -27.67 41.24 19.15
CA LEU A 503 -28.15 40.28 18.15
C LEU A 503 -28.07 40.79 16.70
N ILE A 504 -27.35 41.88 16.47
CA ILE A 504 -27.29 42.51 15.16
C ILE A 504 -26.67 41.54 14.14
N GLY A 505 -27.45 41.17 13.13
CA GLY A 505 -27.01 40.24 12.08
C GLY A 505 -26.86 38.78 12.54
N THR A 506 -27.25 38.45 13.78
CA THR A 506 -27.27 37.07 14.26
C THR A 506 -28.29 36.26 13.45
N ARG A 507 -27.89 35.10 12.94
CA ARG A 507 -28.73 34.27 12.05
C ARG A 507 -29.47 33.21 12.84
N PHE A 508 -30.78 33.15 12.66
CA PHE A 508 -31.67 32.15 13.23
C PHE A 508 -32.45 31.45 12.10
N GLY A 509 -32.93 30.25 12.36
CA GLY A 509 -33.71 29.45 11.43
C GLY A 509 -33.73 27.97 11.81
N GLY A 510 -34.88 27.30 11.79
CA GLY A 510 -35.06 25.91 12.19
C GLY A 510 -34.80 25.66 13.68
N ASN A 511 -34.88 26.70 14.51
CA ASN A 511 -34.59 26.61 15.94
C ASN A 511 -35.67 25.84 16.72
N LEU A 512 -35.24 25.04 17.69
CA LEU A 512 -36.14 24.47 18.70
C LEU A 512 -36.28 25.42 19.88
N GLY A 513 -37.42 25.36 20.58
CA GLY A 513 -37.64 26.14 21.81
C GLY A 513 -37.94 27.63 21.60
N THR A 514 -38.07 28.11 20.36
CA THR A 514 -38.43 29.49 20.04
C THR A 514 -39.94 29.68 19.91
N SER A 515 -40.52 30.59 20.69
CA SER A 515 -41.90 31.06 20.49
C SER A 515 -41.97 32.17 19.43
N GLU A 516 -43.16 32.42 18.89
CA GLU A 516 -43.36 33.49 17.91
C GLU A 516 -43.07 34.89 18.51
N ASP A 517 -43.43 35.11 19.77
CA ASP A 517 -43.13 36.35 20.49
C ASP A 517 -41.62 36.56 20.65
N MET A 518 -40.88 35.50 21.00
CA MET A 518 -39.43 35.54 21.07
C MET A 518 -38.83 35.87 19.70
N LYS A 519 -39.29 35.21 18.63
CA LYS A 519 -38.84 35.49 17.26
C LYS A 519 -39.03 36.97 16.88
N LEU A 520 -40.20 37.54 17.17
CA LEU A 520 -40.47 38.96 16.90
C LEU A 520 -39.58 39.91 17.73
N ASP A 521 -39.29 39.59 19.00
CA ASP A 521 -38.33 40.35 19.82
C ASP A 521 -36.93 40.32 19.21
N LEU A 522 -36.44 39.13 18.84
CA LEU A 522 -35.11 38.95 18.26
C LEU A 522 -34.97 39.75 16.95
N ILE A 523 -35.98 39.71 16.06
CA ILE A 523 -36.00 40.50 14.82
C ILE A 523 -35.93 42.00 15.11
N ARG A 524 -36.70 42.50 16.09
CA ARG A 524 -36.66 43.92 16.49
C ARG A 524 -35.29 44.35 17.00
N ARG A 525 -34.51 43.40 17.53
CA ARG A 525 -33.15 43.60 18.04
C ARG A 525 -32.07 43.39 16.97
N GLY A 526 -32.45 43.19 15.71
CA GLY A 526 -31.54 43.12 14.56
C GLY A 526 -31.15 41.71 14.10
N ALA A 527 -31.79 40.67 14.64
CA ALA A 527 -31.58 39.29 14.19
C ALA A 527 -32.18 39.02 12.80
N ILE A 528 -31.58 38.09 12.07
CA ILE A 528 -32.01 37.63 10.74
C ILE A 528 -32.63 36.23 10.89
N PHE A 529 -33.82 36.00 10.33
CA PHE A 529 -34.47 34.68 10.32
C PHE A 529 -34.60 34.14 8.89
N GLU A 530 -34.09 32.94 8.62
CA GLU A 530 -34.03 32.35 7.26
C GLU A 530 -35.20 31.42 6.90
N ASP A 531 -36.15 31.21 7.80
CA ASP A 531 -37.30 30.29 7.58
C ASP A 531 -38.53 30.98 6.96
N SER A 532 -38.46 32.27 6.68
CA SER A 532 -39.59 33.05 6.18
C SER A 532 -39.63 33.02 4.64
N PRO A 533 -40.76 32.65 3.99
CA PRO A 533 -40.89 32.63 2.52
C PRO A 533 -40.74 33.99 1.81
N GLY A 534 -40.42 35.07 2.53
CA GLY A 534 -40.32 36.44 1.99
C GLY A 534 -38.98 37.14 2.19
N ASP A 535 -38.00 36.53 2.86
CA ASP A 535 -36.73 37.20 3.22
C ASP A 535 -35.60 37.04 2.19
N ARG A 536 -35.87 36.40 1.03
CA ARG A 536 -34.91 36.38 -0.10
C ARG A 536 -34.72 37.76 -0.77
N ASP A 537 -35.53 38.76 -0.41
CA ASP A 537 -35.61 40.05 -1.13
C ASP A 537 -35.27 41.29 -0.27
N ARG A 538 -34.68 41.12 0.93
CA ARG A 538 -34.25 42.24 1.82
C ARG A 538 -32.74 42.34 2.01
N SER A 539 -31.96 41.86 1.05
CA SER A 539 -30.50 42.06 0.99
C SER A 539 -30.06 43.49 0.62
N SER A 540 -30.99 44.43 0.44
CA SER A 540 -30.68 45.84 0.20
C SER A 540 -30.42 46.59 1.52
N VAL A 541 -29.13 46.81 1.79
CA VAL A 541 -28.59 47.77 2.77
C VAL A 541 -29.25 49.15 2.56
N PRO A 542 -29.76 49.84 3.60
CA PRO A 542 -30.15 51.24 3.45
C PRO A 542 -28.89 52.10 3.33
N SER A 543 -28.75 52.81 2.21
CA SER A 543 -27.77 53.88 2.06
C SER A 543 -28.03 54.97 3.10
N LEU A 544 -27.03 55.24 3.95
CA LEU A 544 -26.98 56.41 4.83
C LEU A 544 -27.05 57.68 3.97
N GLY A 545 -28.08 58.49 4.21
CA GLY A 545 -28.16 59.91 3.82
C GLY A 545 -28.01 60.79 5.05
#